data_AF-A0A087T966-F1
#
_entry.id   AF-A0A087T966-F1
#
_cell.length_a   1.000
_cell.length_b   1.000
_cell.length_c   1.000
_cell.angle_alpha   90.00
_cell.angle_beta   90.00
_cell.angle_gamma   90.00
#
_symmetry.space_group_name_H-M   'P 1'
#
loop_
_entity.id
_entity.type
_entity.pdbx_description
1 polymer ?
#
loop_
_entity_poly.entity_id
_entity_poly.type
_entity_poly.pdbx_seq_one_letter_code
_entity_poly.pdbx_strand_id
1 'polypeptide(L)'
;MSCFCFSRRKQKSPKIEHQPSASPNAQIMSSSIYHNGSGCDTALQILLDSLDQVCEKVDTPVEDHLFLSQLLQNKNLQSLITVHNKINSQNVQPSYQDVSRLAKDVKELLKVSKSPESVELQVLLDKPHLKAVFQTHDQVARKDFLPALPDVPFEVDEDDESVKVVQLIKNTEPLGATIKIDEASDAVVVSRIVRGSVADRSGLINVGDELREVNGIRVKGKSP
;
A
#
# COMPACT_ATOMS: atom_id res chain seq x y z
N MET A 1 -22.92 25.68 12.29
CA MET A 1 -21.90 24.63 12.19
C MET A 1 -21.02 24.94 10.98
N SER A 2 -19.71 24.76 11.06
CA SER A 2 -18.81 25.01 9.92
C SER A 2 -17.78 23.90 9.80
N CYS A 3 -17.58 23.39 8.59
CA CYS A 3 -16.61 22.34 8.29
C CYS A 3 -15.35 22.98 7.71
N PHE A 4 -14.18 22.56 8.17
CA PHE A 4 -12.89 23.08 7.76
C PHE A 4 -11.98 21.93 7.37
N CYS A 5 -11.22 22.10 6.29
CA CYS A 5 -10.31 21.08 5.79
C CYS A 5 -8.88 21.55 5.99
N PHE A 6 -8.09 20.83 6.81
CA PHE A 6 -6.73 21.22 7.18
C PHE A 6 -5.69 20.17 6.77
N SER A 7 -4.51 20.62 6.37
CA SER A 7 -3.32 19.79 6.13
C SER A 7 -2.20 20.14 7.13
N ARG A 8 -1.45 19.14 7.61
CA ARG A 8 -0.29 19.35 8.48
C ARG A 8 1.00 19.48 7.68
N ARG A 9 1.65 20.64 7.73
CA ARG A 9 3.02 20.79 7.21
C ARG A 9 4.02 19.97 8.03
N LYS A 10 4.87 19.19 7.36
CA LYS A 10 6.07 18.61 8.00
C LYS A 10 6.93 19.75 8.53
N GLN A 11 7.07 19.85 9.86
CA GLN A 11 8.17 20.63 10.42
C GLN A 11 9.48 19.96 9.97
N LYS A 12 10.34 20.71 9.27
CA LYS A 12 11.70 20.24 8.96
C LYS A 12 12.40 19.96 10.29
N SER A 13 12.64 18.68 10.59
CA SER A 13 13.59 18.28 11.62
C SER A 13 14.96 18.89 11.32
N PRO A 14 15.68 19.46 12.31
CA PRO A 14 17.03 19.95 12.07
C PRO A 14 17.95 18.79 11.68
N LYS A 15 18.63 18.91 10.53
CA LYS A 15 19.66 17.94 10.11
C LYS A 15 20.82 18.00 11.11
N ILE A 16 21.00 16.94 11.89
CA ILE A 16 22.26 16.69 12.60
C ILE A 16 23.15 15.91 11.64
N GLU A 17 24.17 16.59 11.13
CA GLU A 17 25.25 16.02 10.32
C GLU A 17 26.30 15.43 11.27
N HIS A 18 26.49 14.11 11.26
CA HIS A 18 27.61 13.46 11.95
C HIS A 18 28.33 12.47 11.02
N GLN A 19 29.61 12.77 10.81
CA GLN A 19 30.61 11.97 10.10
C GLN A 19 30.86 10.61 10.79
N PRO A 20 31.35 9.61 10.05
CA PRO A 20 31.51 8.25 10.54
C PRO A 20 32.77 8.11 11.40
N SER A 21 32.63 7.67 12.65
CA SER A 21 33.74 7.19 13.48
C SER A 21 33.60 5.69 13.72
N ALA A 22 34.68 4.97 13.43
CA ALA A 22 34.78 3.52 13.53
C ALA A 22 35.08 3.08 14.97
N SER A 23 34.32 2.10 15.49
CA SER A 23 34.85 0.91 16.18
C SER A 23 33.76 0.00 16.75
N PRO A 24 34.08 -1.28 17.02
CA PRO A 24 33.16 -2.40 16.93
C PRO A 24 32.55 -2.79 18.28
N ASN A 25 31.28 -3.19 18.28
CA ASN A 25 30.72 -4.25 19.14
C ASN A 25 29.22 -4.38 18.85
N ALA A 26 28.89 -5.13 17.79
CA ALA A 26 27.54 -5.65 17.58
C ALA A 26 27.44 -7.01 18.27
N GLN A 27 27.07 -7.01 19.54
CA GLN A 27 26.62 -8.21 20.24
C GLN A 27 25.09 -8.23 20.15
N ILE A 28 24.61 -8.57 18.95
CA ILE A 28 23.21 -8.94 18.76
C ILE A 28 23.11 -10.38 19.27
N MET A 29 22.39 -10.54 20.37
CA MET A 29 21.92 -11.85 20.82
C MET A 29 21.08 -12.47 19.69
N SER A 30 21.73 -13.33 18.94
CA SER A 30 21.13 -14.42 18.20
C SER A 30 20.37 -15.30 19.18
N SER A 31 19.05 -15.15 19.23
CA SER A 31 18.16 -16.20 19.74
C SER A 31 17.52 -16.86 18.53
N SER A 32 18.25 -17.84 18.01
CA SER A 32 17.74 -18.85 17.11
C SER A 32 16.50 -19.51 17.71
N ILE A 33 15.36 -19.37 17.06
CA ILE A 33 14.33 -20.41 17.09
C ILE A 33 13.98 -20.71 15.63
N TYR A 34 14.83 -21.55 15.03
CA TYR A 34 14.34 -22.48 14.02
C TYR A 34 13.37 -23.42 14.74
N HIS A 35 12.08 -23.12 14.68
CA HIS A 35 11.05 -24.12 14.87
C HIS A 35 10.45 -24.43 13.50
N ASN A 36 10.66 -25.66 13.07
CA ASN A 36 9.95 -26.30 11.97
C ASN A 36 8.46 -26.31 12.33
N GLY A 37 7.72 -25.33 11.83
CA GLY A 37 6.27 -25.25 11.92
C GLY A 37 5.80 -24.03 11.13
N SER A 38 5.03 -24.26 10.07
CA SER A 38 4.20 -23.29 9.34
C SER A 38 4.51 -21.80 9.60
N GLY A 39 5.41 -21.18 8.80
CA GLY A 39 5.66 -19.73 8.87
C GLY A 39 4.43 -18.84 8.59
N CYS A 40 3.31 -19.44 8.18
CA CYS A 40 2.03 -18.76 8.00
C CYS A 40 1.37 -18.38 9.33
N ASP A 41 1.47 -19.26 10.34
CA ASP A 41 0.86 -19.01 11.66
C ASP A 41 1.53 -17.81 12.35
N THR A 42 2.85 -17.66 12.19
CA THR A 42 3.58 -16.53 12.77
C THR A 42 3.24 -15.21 12.10
N ALA A 43 3.13 -15.17 10.76
CA ALA A 43 2.83 -13.93 10.04
C ALA A 43 1.41 -13.42 10.30
N LEU A 44 0.43 -14.34 10.36
CA LEU A 44 -0.95 -13.98 10.67
C LEU A 44 -1.12 -13.58 12.14
N GLN A 45 -0.40 -14.24 13.05
CA GLN A 45 -0.39 -13.82 14.45
C GLN A 45 0.22 -12.42 14.62
N ILE A 46 1.32 -12.12 13.93
CA ILE A 46 1.92 -10.77 13.92
C ILE A 46 0.91 -9.73 13.39
N LEU A 47 0.13 -10.06 12.36
CA LEU A 47 -0.91 -9.16 11.84
C LEU A 47 -2.03 -8.92 12.86
N LEU A 48 -2.48 -9.94 13.56
CA LEU A 48 -3.48 -9.81 14.63
C LEU A 48 -2.94 -8.95 15.78
N ASP A 49 -1.73 -9.23 16.24
CA ASP A 49 -1.07 -8.46 17.30
C ASP A 49 -0.83 -6.99 16.88
N SER A 50 -0.59 -6.76 15.59
CA SER A 50 -0.44 -5.41 15.03
C SER A 50 -1.77 -4.68 14.94
N LEU A 51 -2.86 -5.39 14.60
CA LEU A 51 -4.21 -4.83 14.56
C LEU A 51 -4.62 -4.33 15.94
N ASP A 52 -4.38 -5.12 16.99
CA ASP A 52 -4.69 -4.74 18.37
C ASP A 52 -3.89 -3.50 18.80
N GLN A 53 -2.59 -3.43 18.48
CA GLN A 53 -1.76 -2.26 18.77
C GLN A 53 -2.19 -0.99 18.04
N VAL A 54 -2.74 -1.10 16.83
CA VAL A 54 -3.24 0.04 16.07
C VAL A 54 -4.54 0.54 16.68
N CYS A 55 -5.43 -0.36 17.07
CA CYS A 55 -6.70 0.01 17.72
C CYS A 55 -6.52 0.61 19.11
N GLU A 56 -5.41 0.33 19.81
CA GLU A 56 -5.06 1.04 21.05
C GLU A 56 -4.61 2.49 20.80
N LYS A 57 -4.03 2.78 19.64
CA LYS A 57 -3.39 4.08 19.31
C LYS A 57 -4.27 4.99 18.47
N VAL A 58 -5.30 4.44 17.85
CA VAL A 58 -6.18 5.13 16.90
C VAL A 58 -7.61 4.91 17.31
N ASP A 59 -8.40 5.98 17.33
CA ASP A 59 -9.84 5.94 17.57
C ASP A 59 -10.53 5.27 16.36
N THR A 60 -10.43 3.95 16.31
CA THR A 60 -10.88 3.12 15.21
C THR A 60 -12.31 2.68 15.51
N PRO A 61 -13.25 2.70 14.54
CA PRO A 61 -14.58 2.18 14.77
C PRO A 61 -14.51 0.73 15.26
N VAL A 62 -15.19 0.43 16.36
CA VAL A 62 -15.19 -0.92 16.98
C VAL A 62 -15.65 -1.99 15.98
N GLU A 63 -16.53 -1.60 15.05
CA GLU A 63 -17.01 -2.45 13.97
C GLU A 63 -15.91 -2.88 13.00
N ASP A 64 -14.96 -1.98 12.68
CA ASP A 64 -13.85 -2.26 11.76
C ASP A 64 -12.82 -3.20 12.41
N HIS A 65 -12.50 -2.97 13.69
CA HIS A 65 -11.64 -3.88 14.46
C HIS A 65 -12.25 -5.27 14.55
N LEU A 66 -13.53 -5.35 14.90
CA LEU A 66 -14.24 -6.62 15.01
C LEU A 66 -14.28 -7.34 13.66
N PHE A 67 -14.56 -6.62 12.57
CA PHE A 67 -14.57 -7.17 11.23
C PHE A 67 -13.20 -7.73 10.83
N LEU A 68 -12.13 -6.93 10.95
CA LEU A 68 -10.78 -7.34 10.55
C LEU A 68 -10.27 -8.50 11.41
N SER A 69 -10.52 -8.46 12.72
CA SER A 69 -10.17 -9.54 13.65
C SER A 69 -10.88 -10.83 13.27
N GLN A 70 -12.19 -10.79 13.00
CA GLN A 70 -12.96 -11.95 12.55
C GLN A 70 -12.51 -12.47 11.18
N LEU A 71 -12.16 -11.59 10.25
CA LEU A 71 -11.67 -11.94 8.92
C LEU A 71 -10.32 -12.66 9.02
N LEU A 72 -9.36 -12.12 9.76
CA LEU A 72 -8.03 -12.70 9.94
C LEU A 72 -8.05 -14.01 10.75
N GLN A 73 -9.00 -14.16 11.67
CA GLN A 73 -9.24 -15.42 12.41
C GLN A 73 -10.04 -16.45 11.60
N ASN A 74 -10.52 -16.11 10.39
CA ASN A 74 -11.30 -17.03 9.58
C ASN A 74 -10.45 -18.20 9.08
N LYS A 75 -10.77 -19.42 9.53
CA LYS A 75 -10.03 -20.64 9.20
C LYS A 75 -9.87 -20.91 7.70
N ASN A 76 -10.86 -20.53 6.88
CA ASN A 76 -10.79 -20.71 5.43
C ASN A 76 -9.76 -19.76 4.82
N LEU A 77 -9.75 -18.50 5.27
CA LEU A 77 -8.76 -17.51 4.85
C LEU A 77 -7.35 -17.95 5.26
N GLN A 78 -7.16 -18.37 6.51
CA GLN A 78 -5.86 -18.84 6.98
C GLN A 78 -5.34 -20.04 6.19
N SER A 79 -6.24 -20.98 5.86
CA SER A 79 -5.91 -22.13 5.00
C SER A 79 -5.50 -21.67 3.59
N LEU A 80 -6.22 -20.71 3.01
CA LEU A 80 -5.91 -20.15 1.70
C LEU A 80 -4.57 -19.43 1.69
N ILE A 81 -4.28 -18.62 2.70
CA ILE A 81 -2.99 -17.92 2.85
C ILE A 81 -1.85 -18.93 3.03
N THR A 82 -2.08 -20.02 3.78
CA THR A 82 -1.10 -21.09 3.95
C THR A 82 -0.75 -21.74 2.60
N VAL A 83 -1.77 -22.04 1.79
CA VAL A 83 -1.59 -22.57 0.44
C VAL A 83 -0.86 -21.55 -0.45
N HIS A 84 -1.29 -20.30 -0.42
CA HIS A 84 -0.66 -19.20 -1.17
C HIS A 84 0.83 -19.08 -0.85
N ASN A 85 1.20 -18.99 0.43
CA ASN A 85 2.58 -18.87 0.89
C ASN A 85 3.43 -20.07 0.47
N LYS A 86 2.85 -21.28 0.55
CA LYS A 86 3.54 -22.50 0.16
C LYS A 86 3.80 -22.55 -1.36
N ILE A 87 2.82 -22.15 -2.18
CA ILE A 87 2.99 -22.03 -3.63
C ILE A 87 4.04 -20.96 -3.96
N ASN A 88 3.96 -19.80 -3.32
CA ASN A 88 4.85 -18.67 -3.60
C ASN A 88 6.30 -18.91 -3.14
N SER A 89 6.52 -19.74 -2.11
CA SER A 89 7.86 -20.10 -1.63
C SER A 89 8.73 -20.82 -2.65
N GLN A 90 8.13 -21.43 -3.68
CA GLN A 90 8.89 -22.16 -4.71
C GLN A 90 9.52 -21.25 -5.77
N ASN A 91 9.15 -19.96 -5.80
CA ASN A 91 9.71 -18.88 -6.63
C ASN A 91 10.29 -19.32 -8.00
N VAL A 92 9.52 -20.07 -8.77
CA VAL A 92 9.90 -20.47 -10.13
C VAL A 92 9.53 -19.32 -11.06
N GLN A 93 10.52 -18.60 -11.56
CA GLN A 93 10.32 -17.54 -12.55
C GLN A 93 10.44 -18.12 -13.97
N PRO A 94 9.46 -17.88 -14.85
CA PRO A 94 9.57 -18.30 -16.23
C PRO A 94 10.63 -17.47 -16.96
N SER A 95 11.54 -18.14 -17.67
CA SER A 95 12.63 -17.49 -18.41
C SER A 95 12.17 -16.79 -19.69
N TYR A 96 10.95 -17.07 -20.15
CA TYR A 96 10.37 -16.53 -21.39
C TYR A 96 8.89 -16.27 -21.19
N GLN A 97 8.28 -15.43 -22.02
CA GLN A 97 6.86 -15.03 -21.87
C GLN A 97 5.93 -15.59 -22.96
N ASP A 98 6.45 -15.88 -24.16
CA ASP A 98 5.64 -16.20 -25.34
C ASP A 98 6.10 -17.49 -26.06
N VAL A 99 6.13 -18.61 -25.35
CA VAL A 99 6.53 -19.91 -25.91
C VAL A 99 5.58 -20.35 -27.03
N SER A 100 4.29 -20.00 -26.95
CA SER A 100 3.34 -20.30 -28.04
C SER A 100 3.68 -19.58 -29.33
N ARG A 101 4.24 -18.36 -29.26
CA ARG A 101 4.71 -17.62 -30.43
C ARG A 101 5.97 -18.24 -30.98
N LEU A 102 6.94 -18.53 -30.11
CA LEU A 102 8.18 -19.20 -30.49
C LEU A 102 7.90 -20.55 -31.19
N ALA A 103 6.96 -21.34 -30.68
CA ALA A 103 6.56 -22.61 -31.29
C ALA A 103 6.00 -22.42 -32.71
N LYS A 104 5.23 -21.34 -32.95
CA LYS A 104 4.75 -21.00 -34.31
C LYS A 104 5.90 -20.61 -35.23
N ASP A 105 6.82 -19.78 -34.75
CA ASP A 105 7.98 -19.34 -35.53
C ASP A 105 8.88 -20.52 -35.90
N VAL A 106 9.14 -21.43 -34.96
CA VAL A 106 9.87 -22.69 -35.21
C VAL A 106 9.14 -23.54 -36.26
N LYS A 107 7.81 -23.67 -36.17
CA LYS A 107 7.04 -24.40 -37.19
C LYS A 107 7.16 -23.78 -38.58
N GLU A 108 7.15 -22.47 -38.71
CA GLU A 108 7.35 -21.79 -40.00
C GLU A 108 8.73 -22.07 -40.59
N LEU A 109 9.77 -22.04 -39.76
CA LEU A 109 11.15 -22.37 -40.18
C LEU A 109 11.28 -23.84 -40.61
N LEU A 110 10.60 -24.76 -39.93
CA LEU A 110 10.64 -26.19 -40.24
C LEU A 110 9.97 -26.52 -41.59
N LYS A 111 9.14 -25.66 -42.16
CA LYS A 111 8.54 -25.88 -43.49
C LYS A 111 9.58 -25.91 -44.63
N VAL A 112 10.74 -25.31 -44.40
CA VAL A 112 11.83 -25.24 -45.39
C VAL A 112 12.60 -26.55 -45.45
N SER A 113 12.67 -27.29 -44.34
CA SER A 113 13.36 -28.59 -44.25
C SER A 113 12.39 -29.74 -44.54
N LYS A 114 12.90 -30.82 -45.15
CA LYS A 114 12.17 -32.08 -45.37
C LYS A 114 12.81 -33.26 -44.63
N SER A 115 13.68 -32.99 -43.67
CA SER A 115 14.29 -34.06 -42.88
C SER A 115 13.23 -34.77 -42.03
N PRO A 116 13.37 -36.07 -41.76
CA PRO A 116 12.40 -36.82 -40.95
C PRO A 116 12.23 -36.19 -39.55
N GLU A 117 13.30 -35.64 -38.97
CA GLU A 117 13.29 -34.96 -37.67
C GLU A 117 12.45 -33.67 -37.72
N SER A 118 12.52 -32.92 -38.84
CA SER A 118 11.74 -31.68 -39.00
C SER A 118 10.23 -31.94 -39.08
N VAL A 119 9.85 -33.05 -39.72
CA VAL A 119 8.45 -33.50 -39.83
C VAL A 119 7.97 -34.00 -38.47
N GLU A 120 8.77 -34.81 -37.78
CA GLU A 120 8.45 -35.30 -36.45
C GLU A 120 8.24 -34.14 -35.45
N LEU A 121 9.15 -33.16 -35.46
CA LEU A 121 9.05 -31.99 -34.59
C LEU A 121 7.81 -31.15 -34.90
N GLN A 122 7.44 -30.96 -36.18
CA GLN A 122 6.18 -30.30 -36.53
C GLN A 122 4.97 -31.04 -35.97
N VAL A 123 4.93 -32.37 -36.11
CA VAL A 123 3.84 -33.21 -35.58
C VAL A 123 3.76 -33.09 -34.06
N LEU A 124 4.91 -33.09 -33.37
CA LEU A 124 4.96 -32.88 -31.91
C LEU A 124 4.42 -31.52 -31.52
N LEU A 125 4.89 -30.43 -32.15
CA LEU A 125 4.42 -29.06 -31.88
C LEU A 125 2.92 -28.88 -32.20
N ASP A 126 2.34 -29.74 -33.03
CA ASP A 126 0.90 -29.74 -33.30
C ASP A 126 0.05 -30.50 -32.31
N LYS A 127 0.64 -31.34 -31.44
CA LYS A 127 -0.09 -32.10 -30.43
C LYS A 127 -0.82 -31.14 -29.47
N PRO A 128 -2.09 -31.43 -29.15
CA PRO A 128 -2.91 -30.57 -28.29
C PRO A 128 -2.29 -30.39 -26.91
N HIS A 129 -1.63 -31.41 -26.37
CA HIS A 129 -0.98 -31.34 -25.06
C HIS A 129 0.18 -30.36 -25.03
N LEU A 130 1.02 -30.31 -26.07
CA LEU A 130 2.14 -29.36 -26.14
C LEU A 130 1.63 -27.93 -26.31
N LYS A 131 0.61 -27.73 -27.16
CA LYS A 131 -0.06 -26.43 -27.27
C LYS A 131 -0.66 -25.97 -25.94
N ALA A 132 -1.30 -26.86 -25.19
CA ALA A 132 -1.83 -26.56 -23.87
C ALA A 132 -0.71 -26.19 -22.88
N VAL A 133 0.41 -26.91 -22.89
CA VAL A 133 1.58 -26.56 -22.05
C VAL A 133 2.13 -25.18 -22.41
N PHE A 134 2.28 -24.83 -23.69
CA PHE A 134 2.74 -23.51 -24.11
C PHE A 134 1.77 -22.40 -23.70
N GLN A 135 0.46 -22.62 -23.86
CA GLN A 135 -0.55 -21.66 -23.45
C GLN A 135 -0.55 -21.44 -21.93
N THR A 136 -0.49 -22.53 -21.15
CA THR A 136 -0.41 -22.46 -19.69
C THR A 136 0.88 -21.77 -19.24
N HIS A 137 2.01 -22.07 -19.89
CA HIS A 137 3.27 -21.40 -19.63
C HIS A 137 3.13 -19.88 -19.85
N ASP A 138 2.58 -19.46 -20.99
CA ASP A 138 2.44 -18.04 -21.34
C ASP A 138 1.47 -17.31 -20.40
N GLN A 139 0.42 -17.97 -19.91
CA GLN A 139 -0.50 -17.43 -18.91
C GLN A 139 0.20 -17.21 -17.55
N VAL A 140 0.95 -18.20 -17.07
CA VAL A 140 1.71 -18.10 -15.81
C VAL A 140 2.80 -17.03 -15.92
N ALA A 141 3.50 -16.96 -17.06
CA ALA A 141 4.56 -15.99 -17.31
C ALA A 141 4.05 -14.55 -17.38
N ARG A 142 2.86 -14.33 -17.94
CA ARG A 142 2.21 -13.01 -17.98
C ARG A 142 1.43 -12.68 -16.71
N LYS A 143 1.36 -13.61 -15.74
CA LYS A 143 0.50 -13.51 -14.54
C LYS A 143 -0.96 -13.20 -14.89
N ASP A 144 -1.41 -13.70 -16.03
CA ASP A 144 -2.72 -13.47 -16.62
C ASP A 144 -3.72 -14.51 -16.07
N PHE A 145 -3.99 -14.41 -14.77
CA PHE A 145 -4.88 -15.33 -14.06
C PHE A 145 -6.32 -14.80 -14.09
N LEU A 146 -7.25 -15.60 -14.61
CA LEU A 146 -8.67 -15.26 -14.65
C LEU A 146 -9.42 -15.80 -13.41
N PRO A 147 -10.48 -15.10 -12.95
CA PRO A 147 -10.93 -13.78 -13.41
C PRO A 147 -9.99 -12.66 -12.94
N ALA A 148 -9.78 -11.66 -13.79
CA ALA A 148 -9.01 -10.48 -13.40
C ALA A 148 -9.67 -9.83 -12.19
N LEU A 149 -8.91 -9.64 -11.11
CA LEU A 149 -9.38 -8.85 -9.99
C LEU A 149 -9.62 -7.41 -10.48
N PRO A 150 -10.66 -6.71 -9.96
CA PRO A 150 -10.79 -5.28 -10.21
C PRO A 150 -9.49 -4.60 -9.80
N ASP A 151 -9.06 -3.59 -10.56
CA ASP A 151 -7.93 -2.76 -10.15
C ASP A 151 -8.20 -2.27 -8.74
N VAL A 152 -7.31 -2.61 -7.80
CA VAL A 152 -7.35 -2.02 -6.47
C VAL A 152 -7.20 -0.52 -6.71
N PRO A 153 -8.15 0.33 -6.28
CA PRO A 153 -8.00 1.77 -6.45
C PRO A 153 -6.65 2.13 -5.85
N PHE A 154 -5.82 2.82 -6.67
CA PHE A 154 -4.47 3.23 -6.29
C PHE A 154 -4.46 3.70 -4.85
N GLU A 155 -3.56 3.13 -4.05
CA GLU A 155 -3.24 3.63 -2.73
C GLU A 155 -3.06 5.15 -2.87
N VAL A 156 -3.76 5.91 -2.05
CA VAL A 156 -3.43 7.32 -1.81
C VAL A 156 -1.94 7.35 -1.54
N ASP A 157 -1.18 7.99 -2.42
CA ASP A 157 0.27 8.13 -2.31
C ASP A 157 0.60 8.46 -0.84
N GLU A 158 1.47 7.70 -0.18
CA GLU A 158 1.92 7.98 1.20
C GLU A 158 2.62 9.37 1.33
N ASP A 159 2.81 10.06 0.20
CA ASP A 159 3.29 11.43 0.11
C ASP A 159 2.19 12.50 0.20
N ASP A 160 0.91 12.13 0.18
CA ASP A 160 -0.18 13.08 0.44
C ASP A 160 -0.24 13.41 1.93
N GLU A 161 0.37 14.55 2.27
CA GLU A 161 -0.02 15.43 3.37
C GLU A 161 -1.40 15.07 3.96
N SER A 162 -1.43 14.26 5.04
CA SER A 162 -2.69 13.77 5.60
C SER A 162 -3.64 14.93 5.89
N VAL A 163 -4.70 15.02 5.08
CA VAL A 163 -5.72 16.05 5.20
C VAL A 163 -6.73 15.61 6.25
N LYS A 164 -6.87 16.40 7.31
CA LYS A 164 -7.88 16.19 8.35
C LYS A 164 -9.06 17.13 8.11
N VAL A 165 -10.23 16.54 7.92
CA VAL A 165 -11.50 17.28 7.91
C VAL A 165 -11.94 17.48 9.35
N VAL A 166 -12.01 18.74 9.78
CA VAL A 166 -12.37 19.13 11.15
C VAL A 166 -13.70 19.88 11.12
N GLN A 167 -14.68 19.39 11.87
CA GLN A 167 -15.94 20.09 12.06
C GLN A 167 -15.90 20.88 13.36
N LEU A 168 -15.88 22.21 13.25
CA LEU A 168 -15.90 23.09 14.42
C LEU A 168 -17.32 23.63 14.63
N ILE A 169 -17.89 23.28 15.78
CA ILE A 169 -19.16 23.82 16.23
C ILE A 169 -18.88 25.12 16.97
N LYS A 170 -19.01 26.25 16.26
CA LYS A 170 -19.13 27.55 16.90
C LYS A 170 -20.60 27.80 17.23
N ASN A 171 -20.88 28.16 18.48
CA ASN A 171 -22.17 28.70 18.88
C ASN A 171 -22.21 30.18 18.45
N THR A 172 -22.11 31.11 19.41
CA THR A 172 -22.05 32.57 19.16
C THR A 172 -20.65 33.15 19.29
N GLU A 173 -19.67 32.35 19.74
CA GLU A 173 -18.27 32.78 19.92
C GLU A 173 -17.42 32.57 18.64
N PRO A 174 -16.39 33.41 18.41
CA PRO A 174 -15.44 33.18 17.34
C PRO A 174 -14.63 31.90 17.59
N LEU A 175 -14.14 31.27 16.51
CA LEU A 175 -13.33 30.04 16.62
C LEU A 175 -12.05 30.25 17.44
N GLY A 176 -11.50 31.46 17.43
CA GLY A 176 -10.28 31.81 18.15
C GLY A 176 -8.99 31.34 17.47
N ALA A 177 -9.00 31.20 16.14
CA ALA A 177 -7.80 31.00 15.34
C ALA A 177 -7.55 32.23 14.45
N THR A 178 -6.29 32.63 14.32
CA THR A 178 -5.84 33.63 13.35
C THR A 178 -5.20 32.91 12.18
N ILE A 179 -5.62 33.23 10.97
CA ILE A 179 -5.02 32.73 9.73
C ILE A 179 -4.17 33.82 9.09
N LYS A 180 -3.15 33.42 8.32
CA LYS A 180 -2.34 34.30 7.48
C LYS A 180 -2.13 33.64 6.13
N ILE A 181 -1.87 34.43 5.11
CA ILE A 181 -1.38 33.93 3.83
C ILE A 181 0.15 33.85 3.94
N ASP A 182 0.70 32.69 3.61
CA ASP A 182 2.14 32.48 3.51
C ASP A 182 2.64 32.95 2.14
N GLU A 183 3.33 34.08 2.09
CA GLU A 183 3.78 34.74 0.85
C GLU A 183 4.65 33.85 -0.05
N ALA A 184 5.36 32.87 0.53
CA ALA A 184 6.22 31.96 -0.22
C ALA A 184 5.45 30.86 -0.96
N SER A 185 4.26 30.50 -0.48
CA SER A 185 3.51 29.32 -0.97
C SER A 185 2.06 29.63 -1.36
N ASP A 186 1.60 30.85 -1.11
CA ASP A 186 0.21 31.30 -1.27
C ASP A 186 -0.80 30.43 -0.49
N ALA A 187 -0.32 29.79 0.59
CA ALA A 187 -1.11 28.92 1.46
C ALA A 187 -1.74 29.73 2.60
N VAL A 188 -3.00 29.41 2.94
CA VAL A 188 -3.66 29.97 4.13
C VAL A 188 -3.29 29.12 5.34
N VAL A 189 -2.54 29.67 6.30
CA VAL A 189 -1.96 28.92 7.42
C VAL A 189 -2.42 29.50 8.76
N VAL A 190 -2.69 28.64 9.74
CA VAL A 190 -2.99 29.06 11.12
C VAL A 190 -1.74 29.67 11.76
N SER A 191 -1.78 30.97 12.05
CA SER A 191 -0.67 31.72 12.65
C SER A 191 -0.73 31.74 14.18
N ARG A 192 -1.94 31.70 14.76
CA ARG A 192 -2.14 31.78 16.20
C ARG A 192 -3.44 31.09 16.61
N ILE A 193 -3.43 30.45 17.77
CA ILE A 193 -4.63 29.98 18.46
C ILE A 193 -4.77 30.75 19.78
N VAL A 194 -5.97 31.26 20.05
CA VAL A 194 -6.30 32.00 21.26
C VAL A 194 -6.58 30.99 22.37
N ARG A 195 -5.84 31.09 23.49
CA ARG A 195 -6.03 30.21 24.65
C ARG A 195 -7.46 30.28 25.17
N GLY A 196 -8.04 29.13 25.48
CA GLY A 196 -9.40 28.97 25.97
C GLY A 196 -10.50 29.12 24.92
N SER A 197 -10.16 29.31 23.63
CA SER A 197 -11.15 29.41 22.54
C SER A 197 -11.67 28.05 22.05
N VAL A 198 -12.67 28.04 21.17
CA VAL A 198 -13.20 26.79 20.57
C VAL A 198 -12.09 26.00 19.88
N ALA A 199 -11.21 26.68 19.13
CA ALA A 199 -10.06 26.06 18.48
C ALA A 199 -9.11 25.41 19.50
N ASP A 200 -8.74 26.14 20.55
CA ASP A 200 -7.82 25.65 21.59
C ASP A 200 -8.40 24.45 22.35
N ARG A 201 -9.67 24.55 22.76
CA ARG A 201 -10.36 23.48 23.50
C ARG A 201 -10.62 22.25 22.63
N SER A 202 -10.72 22.41 21.31
CA SER A 202 -10.90 21.27 20.39
C SER A 202 -9.64 20.41 20.28
N GLY A 203 -8.45 21.01 20.33
CA GLY A 203 -7.18 20.31 20.05
C GLY A 203 -7.06 19.77 18.62
N LEU A 204 -8.03 20.04 17.73
CA LEU A 204 -8.11 19.47 16.39
C LEU A 204 -7.29 20.24 15.37
N ILE A 205 -6.97 21.50 15.64
CA ILE A 205 -6.18 22.39 14.78
C ILE A 205 -4.97 22.94 15.57
N ASN A 206 -3.85 23.13 14.89
CA ASN A 206 -2.58 23.59 15.45
C ASN A 206 -2.02 24.78 14.68
N VAL A 207 -1.14 25.55 15.33
CA VAL A 207 -0.36 26.59 14.67
C VAL A 207 0.54 25.92 13.62
N GLY A 208 0.48 26.40 12.37
CA GLY A 208 1.19 25.83 11.24
C GLY A 208 0.35 24.93 10.34
N ASP A 209 -0.88 24.59 10.73
CA ASP A 209 -1.80 23.85 9.86
C ASP A 209 -2.25 24.72 8.68
N GLU A 210 -2.30 24.13 7.49
CA GLU A 210 -2.76 24.78 6.26
C GLU A 210 -4.27 24.55 6.08
N LEU A 211 -5.04 25.63 5.97
CA LEU A 211 -6.47 25.61 5.68
C LEU A 211 -6.70 25.52 4.16
N ARG A 212 -7.19 24.37 3.69
CA ARG A 212 -7.49 24.12 2.28
C ARG A 212 -8.90 24.54 1.90
N GLU A 213 -9.88 24.27 2.77
CA GLU A 213 -11.31 24.50 2.48
C GLU A 213 -12.12 24.94 3.71
N VAL A 214 -13.17 25.74 3.46
CA VAL A 214 -14.21 26.10 4.44
C VAL A 214 -15.58 25.80 3.84
N ASN A 215 -16.35 24.94 4.48
CA ASN A 215 -17.68 24.51 4.03
C ASN A 215 -17.70 24.01 2.57
N GLY A 216 -16.65 23.30 2.15
CA GLY A 216 -16.48 22.78 0.78
C GLY A 216 -16.03 23.83 -0.25
N ILE A 217 -15.68 25.04 0.18
CA ILE A 217 -15.12 26.09 -0.69
C ILE A 217 -13.62 26.18 -0.46
N ARG A 218 -12.83 26.01 -1.54
CA ARG A 218 -11.37 26.19 -1.51
C ARG A 218 -10.99 27.63 -1.14
N VAL A 219 -10.04 27.76 -0.22
CA VAL A 219 -9.61 29.06 0.31
C VAL A 219 -8.48 29.68 -0.52
N LYS A 220 -7.73 28.88 -1.28
CA LYS A 220 -6.63 29.36 -2.14
C LYS A 220 -7.15 30.38 -3.17
N GLY A 221 -6.54 31.56 -3.20
CA GLY A 221 -6.92 32.67 -4.10
C GLY A 221 -8.15 33.47 -3.68
N LYS A 222 -8.71 33.25 -2.47
CA LYS A 222 -9.77 34.08 -1.90
C LYS A 222 -9.15 35.15 -0.99
N SER A 223 -9.71 36.36 -1.03
CA SER A 223 -9.32 37.42 -0.08
C SER A 223 -9.76 37.04 1.36
N PRO A 224 -8.99 37.43 2.39
CA PRO A 224 -9.27 37.11 3.80
C PRO A 224 -10.61 37.62 4.32
#